data_AF-A0A6J7CB05-F1
#
_entry.id   AF-A0A6J7CB05-F1
#
_cell.length_a   1.000
_cell.length_b   1.000
_cell.length_c   1.000
_cell.angle_alpha   90.00
_cell.angle_beta   90.00
_cell.angle_gamma   90.00
#
_symmetry.space_group_name_H-M   'P 1'
#
loop_
_entity.id
_entity.type
_entity.pdbx_description
1 polymer ?
#
loop_
_entity_poly.entity_id
_entity_poly.type
_entity_poly.pdbx_seq_one_letter_code
_entity_poly.pdbx_strand_id
1 'polypeptide(L)'
;MSARAAQAVHLCAELTAAIGSRDRADLIAVMLPLGVPMAPILTRDEMLAHPHFWERGVLQHDDSGRLRAGHPIRYGEHPALAPGDAPTLDQHRSGGFG
;
A
#
# COMPACT_ATOMS: atom_id res chain seq x y z
N MET A 1 16.22 27.08 6.39
CA MET A 1 16.60 25.67 6.15
C MET A 1 17.11 25.09 7.47
N SER A 2 16.61 23.95 7.95
CA SER A 2 17.02 23.39 9.25
C SER A 2 18.47 22.87 9.21
N ALA A 3 19.18 22.90 10.35
CA ALA A 3 20.51 22.31 10.47
C ALA A 3 20.54 20.84 10.00
N ARG A 4 19.48 20.06 10.29
CA ARG A 4 19.34 18.68 9.80
C ARG A 4 19.29 18.59 8.28
N ALA A 5 18.55 19.48 7.63
CA ALA A 5 18.43 19.49 6.18
C ALA A 5 19.76 19.87 5.50
N ALA A 6 20.51 20.80 6.09
CA ALA A 6 21.84 21.18 5.60
C ALA A 6 22.87 20.05 5.72
N GLN A 7 22.68 19.11 6.65
CA GLN A 7 23.60 18.00 6.93
C GLN A 7 23.02 16.63 6.55
N ALA A 8 21.98 16.59 5.72
CA ALA A 8 21.18 15.39 5.49
C ALA A 8 22.02 14.17 5.06
N VAL A 9 22.99 14.35 4.17
CA VAL A 9 23.87 13.26 3.70
C VAL A 9 24.66 12.64 4.85
N HIS A 10 25.27 13.48 5.69
CA HIS A 10 26.04 13.02 6.84
C HIS A 10 25.15 12.33 7.87
N LEU A 11 24.02 12.95 8.22
CA LEU A 11 23.05 12.40 9.16
C LEU A 11 22.51 11.04 8.69
N CYS A 12 22.19 10.89 7.39
CA CYS A 12 21.75 9.62 6.83
C CYS A 12 22.82 8.53 6.94
N ALA A 13 24.11 8.88 6.73
CA ALA A 13 25.21 7.93 6.88
C ALA A 13 25.35 7.44 8.34
N GLU A 14 25.28 8.36 9.30
CA GLU A 14 25.32 8.03 10.73
C GLU A 14 24.13 7.15 11.14
N LEU A 15 22.91 7.51 10.72
CA LEU A 15 21.71 6.72 10.99
C LEU A 15 21.81 5.32 10.39
N THR A 16 22.29 5.21 9.15
CA THR A 16 22.47 3.93 8.46
C THR A 16 23.46 3.04 9.22
N ALA A 17 24.58 3.60 9.66
CA ALA A 17 25.56 2.86 10.46
C ALA A 17 24.97 2.42 11.82
N ALA A 18 24.19 3.29 12.48
CA ALA A 18 23.62 3.01 13.80
C ALA A 18 22.53 1.93 13.80
N ILE A 19 21.75 1.82 12.72
CA ILE A 19 20.62 0.87 12.64
C ILE A 19 20.89 -0.32 11.71
N GLY A 20 21.92 -0.24 10.87
CA GLY A 20 22.13 -1.18 9.75
C GLY A 20 22.40 -2.63 10.13
N SER A 21 22.77 -2.90 11.39
CA SER A 21 22.96 -4.25 11.92
C SER A 21 21.71 -4.85 12.58
N ARG A 22 20.62 -4.07 12.68
CA ARG A 22 19.38 -4.50 13.34
C ARG A 22 18.39 -5.05 12.32
N ASP A 23 17.60 -6.04 12.74
CA ASP A 23 16.49 -6.50 11.94
C ASP A 23 15.41 -5.40 11.81
N ARG A 24 14.78 -5.34 10.64
CA ARG A 24 13.72 -4.38 10.32
C ARG A 24 12.53 -4.49 11.28
N ALA A 25 12.09 -5.72 11.58
CA ALA A 25 10.92 -5.95 12.44
C ALA A 25 11.22 -5.53 13.88
N ASP A 26 12.43 -5.84 14.37
CA ASP A 26 12.88 -5.44 15.71
C ASP A 26 12.94 -3.91 15.85
N LEU A 27 13.46 -3.22 14.84
CA LEU A 27 13.49 -1.76 14.82
C LEU A 27 12.09 -1.16 14.92
N ILE A 28 11.13 -1.65 14.14
CA ILE A 28 9.75 -1.16 14.16
C ILE A 28 9.11 -1.44 15.53
N ALA A 29 9.28 -2.65 16.05
CA ALA A 29 8.72 -3.06 17.34
C ALA A 29 9.22 -2.19 18.51
N VAL A 30 10.47 -1.71 18.45
CA VAL A 30 11.04 -0.82 19.47
C VAL A 30 10.68 0.65 19.24
N MET A 31 10.72 1.13 17.99
CA MET A 31 10.59 2.56 17.68
C MET A 31 9.14 3.06 17.68
N LEU A 32 8.20 2.22 17.24
CA LEU A 32 6.79 2.62 17.14
C LEU A 32 6.17 2.92 18.52
N PRO A 33 6.39 2.12 19.59
CA PRO A 33 5.92 2.47 20.94
C PRO A 33 6.54 3.74 21.52
N LEU A 34 7.73 4.13 21.05
CA LEU A 34 8.38 5.38 21.43
C LEU A 34 7.81 6.61 20.70
N GLY A 35 6.78 6.43 19.87
CA GLY A 35 6.15 7.50 19.11
C GLY A 35 6.96 7.93 17.88
N VAL A 36 7.97 7.16 17.47
CA VAL A 36 8.70 7.44 16.23
C VAL A 36 7.89 6.89 15.05
N PRO A 37 7.46 7.75 14.10
CA PRO A 37 6.71 7.30 12.94
C PRO A 37 7.63 6.51 12.01
N MET A 38 7.39 5.21 11.91
CA MET A 38 8.18 4.28 11.09
C MET A 38 7.26 3.26 10.43
N ALA A 39 7.59 2.88 9.20
CA ALA A 39 6.92 1.83 8.45
C ALA A 39 7.95 1.02 7.66
N PRO A 40 7.70 -0.28 7.43
CA PRO A 40 8.59 -1.11 6.61
C PRO A 40 8.49 -0.71 5.13
N ILE A 41 9.61 -0.82 4.42
CA ILE A 41 9.59 -0.90 2.95
C ILE A 41 9.22 -2.36 2.61
N LEU A 42 8.07 -2.53 1.96
CA LEU A 42 7.53 -3.83 1.61
C LEU A 42 7.92 -4.20 0.19
N THR A 43 8.30 -5.46 0.00
CA THR A 43 8.25 -6.12 -1.30
C THR A 43 6.80 -6.31 -1.74
N ARG A 44 6.60 -6.69 -3.01
CA ARG A 44 5.26 -6.97 -3.53
C ARG A 44 4.55 -8.07 -2.74
N ASP A 45 5.25 -9.17 -2.42
CA ASP A 45 4.63 -10.31 -1.74
C ASP A 45 4.30 -9.97 -0.28
N GLU A 46 5.19 -9.22 0.40
CA GLU A 46 4.90 -8.70 1.73
C GLU A 46 3.71 -7.72 1.72
N MET A 47 3.60 -6.86 0.70
CA MET A 47 2.46 -5.97 0.52
C MET A 47 1.15 -6.76 0.35
N LEU A 48 1.18 -7.82 -0.46
CA LEU A 48 0.01 -8.69 -0.67
C LEU A 48 -0.42 -9.45 0.60
N ALA A 49 0.53 -9.76 1.48
CA ALA A 49 0.26 -10.41 2.76
C ALA A 49 -0.09 -9.42 3.90
N HIS A 50 0.15 -8.12 3.72
CA HIS A 50 0.07 -7.17 4.82
C HIS A 50 -1.39 -6.85 5.22
N PRO A 51 -1.80 -7.05 6.50
CA PRO A 51 -3.19 -6.97 6.94
C PRO A 51 -3.90 -5.67 6.59
N HIS A 52 -3.18 -4.55 6.72
CA HIS A 52 -3.71 -3.21 6.43
C HIS A 52 -4.34 -3.07 5.04
N PHE A 53 -3.80 -3.73 4.00
CA PHE A 53 -4.38 -3.61 2.65
C PHE A 53 -5.69 -4.40 2.50
N TRP A 54 -5.86 -5.47 3.26
CA TRP A 54 -7.09 -6.27 3.30
C TRP A 54 -8.17 -5.60 4.14
N GLU A 55 -7.83 -5.18 5.37
CA GLU A 55 -8.73 -4.47 6.29
C GLU A 55 -9.26 -3.18 5.68
N ARG A 56 -8.44 -2.51 4.84
CA ARG A 56 -8.86 -1.30 4.15
C ARG A 56 -9.62 -1.55 2.85
N GLY A 57 -9.73 -2.81 2.40
CA GLY A 57 -10.38 -3.19 1.15
C GLY A 57 -9.61 -2.74 -0.08
N VAL A 58 -8.31 -2.47 0.05
CA VAL A 58 -7.41 -2.20 -1.08
C VAL A 58 -7.18 -3.49 -1.86
N LEU A 59 -7.02 -4.61 -1.15
CA LEU A 59 -7.01 -5.95 -1.72
C LEU A 59 -8.31 -6.66 -1.37
N GLN A 60 -8.91 -7.32 -2.36
CA GLN A 60 -10.16 -8.08 -2.24
C GLN A 60 -10.08 -9.32 -3.13
N HIS A 61 -10.91 -10.32 -2.83
CA HIS A 61 -11.18 -11.39 -3.78
C HIS A 61 -12.47 -11.06 -4.54
N ASP A 62 -12.51 -11.37 -5.83
CA ASP A 62 -13.77 -11.43 -6.57
C ASP A 62 -14.55 -12.71 -6.26
N ASP A 63 -15.75 -12.84 -6.84
CA ASP A 63 -16.63 -14.00 -6.65
C ASP A 63 -16.01 -15.31 -7.15
N SER A 64 -14.98 -15.25 -8.01
CA SER A 64 -14.21 -16.40 -8.49
C SER A 64 -13.02 -16.76 -7.58
N GLY A 65 -12.79 -15.98 -6.52
CA GLY A 65 -11.68 -16.14 -5.60
C GLY A 65 -10.35 -15.57 -6.12
N ARG A 66 -10.35 -14.79 -7.22
CA ARG A 66 -9.12 -14.16 -7.73
C ARG A 66 -8.87 -12.84 -7.01
N LEU A 67 -7.59 -12.55 -6.78
CA LEU A 67 -7.15 -11.30 -6.18
C LEU A 67 -7.42 -10.13 -7.13
N ARG A 68 -8.06 -9.08 -6.62
CA ARG A 68 -8.27 -7.80 -7.30
C ARG A 68 -8.04 -6.61 -6.38
N ALA A 69 -7.72 -5.47 -7.00
CA ALA A 69 -7.67 -4.20 -6.30
C ALA A 69 -9.09 -3.64 -6.10
N GLY A 70 -9.38 -3.21 -4.87
CA GLY A 70 -10.60 -2.47 -4.55
C GLY A 70 -10.55 -1.02 -5.03
N HIS A 71 -11.69 -0.32 -4.94
CA HIS A 71 -11.74 1.10 -5.25
C HIS A 71 -10.97 1.89 -4.17
N PRO A 72 -10.04 2.81 -4.52
CA PRO A 72 -9.15 3.46 -3.55
C PRO A 72 -9.88 4.47 -2.64
N ILE A 73 -11.10 4.85 -3.01
CA ILE A 73 -11.95 5.79 -2.29
C ILE A 73 -13.12 5.04 -1.66
N ARG A 74 -13.41 5.36 -0.38
CA ARG A 74 -14.61 4.90 0.34
C ARG A 74 -15.69 5.97 0.26
N TYR A 75 -16.92 5.55 -0.02
CA TYR A 75 -18.08 6.41 -0.13
C TYR A 75 -19.04 6.10 1.01
N GLY A 76 -19.64 7.12 1.61
CA GLY A 76 -20.58 6.96 2.73
C GLY A 76 -22.02 6.64 2.30
N GLU A 77 -22.48 7.23 1.19
CA GLU A 77 -23.88 7.13 0.75
C GLU A 77 -24.04 6.33 -0.54
N HIS A 78 -23.18 6.60 -1.53
CA HIS A 78 -23.24 5.95 -2.84
C HIS A 78 -21.98 5.10 -3.02
N PRO A 79 -22.02 3.80 -2.70
CA PRO A 79 -20.86 2.94 -2.87
C PRO A 79 -20.38 2.98 -4.32
N ALA A 80 -19.07 2.95 -4.51
CA ALA A 80 -18.51 2.77 -5.85
C ALA A 80 -19.07 1.48 -6.45
N LEU A 81 -19.38 1.52 -7.75
CA LEU A 81 -19.71 0.31 -8.47
C LEU A 81 -18.53 -0.66 -8.35
N ALA A 82 -18.82 -1.89 -7.96
CA ALA A 82 -17.81 -2.94 -8.03
C ALA A 82 -17.33 -3.05 -9.48
N PRO A 83 -16.01 -3.02 -9.74
CA PRO A 83 -15.49 -3.34 -11.05
C PRO A 83 -16.03 -4.71 -11.48
N GLY A 84 -16.82 -4.73 -12.54
CA GLY A 84 -17.19 -5.97 -13.21
C GLY A 84 -16.01 -6.52 -13.99
N ASP A 85 -16.20 -7.70 -14.57
CA ASP A 85 -15.21 -8.25 -15.50
C ASP A 85 -14.97 -7.29 -16.66
N ALA A 86 -13.71 -7.24 -17.11
CA ALA A 86 -13.39 -6.54 -18.34
C ALA A 86 -14.23 -7.15 -19.48
N PRO A 87 -14.86 -6.33 -20.33
CA PRO A 87 -15.68 -6.85 -21.40
C PRO A 87 -14.83 -7.67 -22.37
N THR A 88 -15.42 -8.72 -22.93
CA THR A 88 -14.79 -9.43 -24.04
C THR A 88 -14.78 -8.57 -25.29
N LEU A 89 -13.93 -8.91 -26.26
CA LEU A 89 -13.90 -8.25 -27.55
C LEU A 89 -15.30 -8.28 -28.18
N ASP A 90 -15.82 -7.11 -28.55
CA ASP A 90 -17.15 -6.92 -29.15
C ASP A 90 -18.37 -7.27 -28.26
N GLN A 91 -18.21 -7.47 -26.94
CA GLN A 91 -19.32 -7.79 -26.02
C GLN A 91 -20.54 -6.86 -26.14
N HIS A 92 -20.31 -5.60 -26.48
CA HIS A 92 -21.34 -4.56 -26.56
C HIS A 92 -21.53 -3.99 -27.98
N ARG A 93 -21.06 -4.67 -29.03
CA ARG A 93 -21.16 -4.18 -30.42
C ARG A 93 -22.59 -3.81 -30.84
N SER A 94 -23.60 -4.50 -30.32
CA SER A 94 -25.02 -4.22 -30.60
C SER A 94 -25.64 -3.10 -29.74
N GLY A 95 -24.89 -2.53 -28.79
CA GLY A 95 -25.38 -1.55 -27.80
C GLY A 95 -25.09 -0.07 -28.11
N GLY A 96 -24.40 0.26 -29.21
CA GLY A 96 -24.12 1.64 -29.68
C GLY A 96 -22.69 1.77 -30.24
N PHE A 97 -22.43 2.42 -31.38
CA PHE A 97 -22.92 3.71 -31.88
C PHE A 97 -23.70 3.56 -33.19
N GLY A 98 -24.96 4.01 -33.21
CA GLY A 98 -25.73 4.30 -34.43
C GLY A 98 -25.76 5.79 -34.69
#